data_AF-A0AA40BV59-F1
#
_entry.id   AF-A0AA40BV59-F1
#
_cell.length_a   1.000
_cell.length_b   1.000
_cell.length_c   1.000
_cell.angle_alpha   90.00
_cell.angle_beta   90.00
_cell.angle_gamma   90.00
#
_symmetry.space_group_name_H-M   'P 1'
#
loop_
_entity.id
_entity.type
_entity.pdbx_description
1 polymer ?
#
loop_
_entity_poly.entity_id
_entity_poly.type
_entity_poly.pdbx_seq_one_letter_code
_entity_poly.pdbx_strand_id
1 'polypeptide(L)'
;MRILSLSPVAALSVLAGVVSATRPCPDPLAPFTWTMSEWTYDAPDPTGRGRAAIDSTVGLYLVVGGVDFSCIGSWPETWEGRADDGRSLIWFSCVVNRGRQVDTTVSFAMDWRAEKLYTAHTYVCTDGARQGSPIIATGSANLDLECERSTPGGRPTRCITRSRQLTITTQPKLAAINTCVAESTGSASWEVSGYISALGPGSRAPPGSTFHVLNLADGTKFDCAASEAIQEDGTMQGHCTPVGGAAGNSTTLTFSFDREVRLITLSQAQACPGSGSPITTRGAGYVPAFPCLSNFSPTCEEEAVFWVGGQAEQA
;
A
#
# COMPACT_ATOMS: atom_id res chain seq x y z
N MET A 1 23.84 3.01 -62.94
CA MET A 1 23.80 4.14 -62.00
C MET A 1 22.34 4.50 -61.75
N ARG A 2 21.74 4.00 -60.67
CA ARG A 2 20.38 4.34 -60.22
C ARG A 2 20.52 4.88 -58.80
N ILE A 3 20.18 6.15 -58.62
CA ILE A 3 20.17 6.85 -57.34
C ILE A 3 18.86 6.46 -56.66
N LEU A 4 18.92 5.64 -55.62
CA LEU A 4 17.78 5.39 -54.74
C LEU A 4 17.71 6.53 -53.73
N SER A 5 16.65 7.35 -53.83
CA SER A 5 16.29 8.36 -52.84
C SER A 5 15.80 7.65 -51.57
N LEU A 6 16.65 7.58 -50.55
CA LEU A 6 16.23 7.23 -49.20
C LEU A 6 15.60 8.47 -48.56
N SER A 7 14.27 8.47 -48.45
CA SER A 7 13.57 9.37 -47.54
C SER A 7 13.87 8.92 -46.10
N PRO A 8 14.27 9.83 -45.19
CA PRO A 8 14.34 9.50 -43.78
C PRO A 8 12.90 9.45 -43.26
N VAL A 9 12.37 8.24 -43.06
CA VAL A 9 11.24 8.05 -42.15
C VAL A 9 11.77 8.42 -40.78
N ALA A 10 11.42 9.61 -40.30
CA ALA A 10 11.65 10.04 -38.94
C ALA A 10 10.98 9.01 -38.03
N ALA A 11 11.78 8.15 -37.42
CA ALA A 11 11.36 7.35 -36.29
C ALA A 11 11.03 8.32 -35.16
N LEU A 12 9.76 8.72 -35.05
CA LEU A 12 9.22 9.20 -33.79
C LEU A 12 9.33 8.03 -32.81
N SER A 13 10.42 8.02 -32.07
CA SER A 13 10.51 7.34 -30.78
C SER A 13 9.39 7.91 -29.92
N VAL A 14 8.27 7.18 -29.89
CA VAL A 14 7.26 7.31 -28.85
C VAL A 14 7.97 6.90 -27.56
N LEU A 15 8.62 7.86 -26.90
CA LEU A 15 8.84 7.77 -25.47
C LEU A 15 7.44 7.66 -24.90
N ALA A 16 7.05 6.44 -24.53
CA ALA A 16 5.98 6.20 -23.59
C ALA A 16 6.37 6.98 -22.33
N GLY A 17 5.92 8.24 -22.27
CA GLY A 17 6.09 9.09 -21.12
C GLY A 17 5.34 8.41 -20.00
N VAL A 18 6.09 7.71 -19.15
CA VAL A 18 5.65 7.39 -17.80
C VAL A 18 5.29 8.75 -17.23
N VAL A 19 4.00 9.06 -17.15
CA VAL A 19 3.53 10.31 -16.56
C VAL A 19 3.89 10.18 -15.08
N SER A 20 5.08 10.65 -14.72
CA SER A 20 5.55 10.53 -13.34
C SER A 20 4.55 11.23 -12.43
N ALA A 21 3.99 10.47 -11.49
CA ALA A 21 3.12 10.99 -10.45
C ALA A 21 3.93 11.98 -9.61
N THR A 22 3.65 13.26 -9.81
CA THR A 22 4.49 14.32 -9.26
C THR A 22 3.66 15.52 -8.81
N ARG A 23 4.10 16.17 -7.73
CA ARG A 23 3.45 17.36 -7.16
C ARG A 23 4.44 18.51 -6.94
N PRO A 24 3.98 19.77 -6.96
CA PRO A 24 4.74 20.88 -6.40
C PRO A 24 4.97 20.66 -4.91
N CYS A 25 6.17 20.96 -4.43
CA CYS A 25 6.55 20.77 -3.03
C CYS A 25 6.96 22.12 -2.42
N PRO A 26 5.99 22.89 -1.89
CA PRO A 26 6.29 24.17 -1.26
C PRO A 26 7.21 23.99 -0.05
N ASP A 27 7.89 25.06 0.33
CA ASP A 27 8.68 25.12 1.55
C ASP A 27 8.12 26.21 2.48
N PRO A 28 7.48 25.86 3.61
CA PRO A 28 7.31 24.50 4.16
C PRO A 28 6.27 23.64 3.42
N LEU A 29 6.38 22.31 3.55
CA LEU A 29 5.37 21.38 3.02
C LEU A 29 4.01 21.67 3.67
N ALA A 30 2.96 21.78 2.86
CA ALA A 30 1.62 22.15 3.32
C ALA A 30 0.70 20.91 3.46
N PRO A 31 -0.15 20.84 4.49
CA PRO A 31 -1.11 19.76 4.65
C PRO A 31 -2.08 19.64 3.46
N PHE A 32 -2.55 18.43 3.18
CA PHE A 32 -3.63 18.22 2.20
C PHE A 32 -4.92 17.87 2.91
N THR A 33 -6.03 18.36 2.38
CA THR A 33 -7.36 17.99 2.84
C THR A 33 -7.96 17.00 1.87
N TRP A 34 -8.34 15.84 2.37
CA TRP A 34 -9.04 14.79 1.65
C TRP A 34 -10.49 14.82 2.05
N THR A 35 -11.36 14.88 1.07
CA THR A 35 -12.79 14.70 1.31
C THR A 35 -13.14 13.27 0.95
N MET A 36 -13.71 12.57 1.92
CA MET A 36 -14.26 11.25 1.73
C MET A 36 -15.76 11.38 1.52
N SER A 37 -16.27 10.71 0.51
CA SER A 37 -17.71 10.61 0.25
C SER A 37 -18.13 9.15 0.12
N GLU A 38 -19.37 8.87 0.53
CA GLU A 38 -20.04 7.60 0.28
C GLU A 38 -19.25 6.39 0.78
N TRP A 39 -18.91 6.40 2.08
CA TRP A 39 -18.30 5.22 2.70
C TRP A 39 -19.34 4.32 3.35
N THR A 40 -19.16 3.02 3.15
CA THR A 40 -20.00 1.96 3.73
C THR A 40 -19.11 0.98 4.46
N TYR A 41 -19.59 0.50 5.61
CA TYR A 41 -18.98 -0.59 6.34
C TYR A 41 -20.09 -1.56 6.72
N ASP A 42 -19.94 -2.82 6.32
CA ASP A 42 -20.81 -3.91 6.71
C ASP A 42 -20.02 -4.84 7.64
N ALA A 43 -20.32 -4.80 8.93
CA ALA A 43 -19.90 -5.86 9.86
C ALA A 43 -20.70 -7.14 9.59
N PRO A 44 -20.11 -8.34 9.71
CA PRO A 44 -20.87 -9.57 9.68
C PRO A 44 -21.92 -9.57 10.80
N ASP A 45 -23.16 -9.90 10.44
CA ASP A 45 -24.20 -10.17 11.42
C ASP A 45 -24.20 -11.67 11.72
N PRO A 46 -23.74 -12.11 12.91
CA PRO A 46 -23.74 -13.54 13.26
C PRO A 46 -25.15 -14.13 13.39
N THR A 47 -26.20 -13.29 13.40
CA THR A 47 -27.60 -13.68 13.58
C THR A 47 -28.49 -13.39 12.36
N GLY A 48 -28.03 -12.56 11.43
CA GLY A 48 -28.81 -12.06 10.30
C GLY A 48 -28.46 -12.75 8.99
N ARG A 49 -29.48 -13.29 8.30
CA ARG A 49 -29.33 -13.69 6.89
C ARG A 49 -29.25 -12.43 6.02
N GLY A 50 -28.03 -11.92 5.81
CA GLY A 50 -27.76 -10.74 4.98
C GLY A 50 -26.33 -10.68 4.46
N ARG A 51 -26.05 -11.46 3.40
CA ARG A 51 -24.99 -11.38 2.35
C ARG A 51 -23.52 -10.97 2.64
N ALA A 52 -23.13 -10.45 3.79
CA ALA A 52 -21.73 -10.22 4.20
C ALA A 52 -21.33 -11.23 5.30
N ALA A 53 -21.48 -12.53 5.02
CA ALA A 53 -21.53 -13.54 6.07
C ALA A 53 -20.17 -13.99 6.64
N ILE A 54 -19.03 -13.42 6.22
CA ILE A 54 -17.69 -13.84 6.69
C ILE A 54 -16.69 -12.66 6.78
N ASP A 55 -16.78 -11.69 5.87
CA ASP A 55 -15.79 -10.61 5.75
C ASP A 55 -16.37 -9.22 6.05
N SER A 56 -15.60 -8.41 6.77
CA SER A 56 -15.79 -6.96 6.87
C SER A 56 -15.39 -6.31 5.55
N THR A 57 -16.25 -5.47 4.98
CA THR A 57 -15.92 -4.69 3.77
C THR A 57 -16.05 -3.20 4.04
N VAL A 58 -15.08 -2.42 3.57
CA VAL A 58 -15.15 -0.96 3.50
C VAL A 58 -15.01 -0.52 2.06
N GLY A 59 -15.94 0.31 1.60
CA GLY A 59 -15.82 1.06 0.36
C GLY A 59 -15.77 2.53 0.69
N LEU A 60 -14.93 3.30 0.01
CA LEU A 60 -14.83 4.75 0.20
C LEU A 60 -14.40 5.44 -1.10
N TYR A 61 -14.93 6.64 -1.34
CA TYR A 61 -14.47 7.50 -2.43
C TYR A 61 -13.66 8.66 -1.85
N LEU A 62 -12.44 8.84 -2.35
CA LEU A 62 -11.55 9.93 -1.95
C LEU A 62 -11.45 10.95 -3.06
N VAL A 63 -11.54 12.23 -2.71
CA VAL A 63 -11.24 13.33 -3.61
C VAL A 63 -10.05 14.12 -3.07
N VAL A 64 -8.99 14.19 -3.87
CA VAL A 64 -7.75 14.92 -3.52
C VAL A 64 -7.23 15.67 -4.74
N GLY A 65 -7.12 17.00 -4.63
CA GLY A 65 -6.55 17.82 -5.71
C GLY A 65 -7.26 17.68 -7.06
N GLY A 66 -8.57 17.39 -7.05
CA GLY A 66 -9.38 17.17 -8.26
C GLY A 66 -9.23 15.78 -8.89
N VAL A 67 -8.63 14.83 -8.17
CA VAL A 67 -8.55 13.41 -8.56
C VAL A 67 -9.48 12.60 -7.65
N ASP A 68 -10.28 11.74 -8.25
CA ASP A 68 -11.23 10.86 -7.57
C ASP A 68 -10.65 9.45 -7.51
N PHE A 69 -10.66 8.85 -6.33
CA PHE A 69 -10.21 7.49 -6.09
C PHE A 69 -11.34 6.62 -5.54
N SER A 70 -11.40 5.37 -5.95
CA SER A 70 -12.17 4.32 -5.27
C SER A 70 -11.21 3.52 -4.41
N CYS A 71 -11.53 3.37 -3.13
CA CYS A 71 -10.79 2.48 -2.26
C CYS A 71 -11.75 1.48 -1.65
N ILE A 72 -11.49 0.20 -1.91
CA ILE A 72 -12.30 -0.90 -1.43
C ILE A 72 -11.37 -1.89 -0.76
N GLY A 73 -11.71 -2.27 0.46
CA GLY A 73 -10.97 -3.26 1.23
C GLY A 73 -11.93 -4.24 1.88
N SER A 74 -11.54 -5.50 1.93
CA SER A 74 -12.28 -6.55 2.61
C SER A 74 -11.32 -7.42 3.40
N TRP A 75 -11.68 -7.81 4.62
CA TRP A 75 -10.86 -8.65 5.49
C TRP A 75 -11.75 -9.53 6.39
N PRO A 76 -11.25 -10.67 6.89
CA PRO A 76 -11.94 -11.48 7.89
C PRO A 76 -12.28 -10.64 9.12
N GLU A 77 -13.51 -10.66 9.63
CA GLU A 77 -13.89 -9.78 10.77
C GLU A 77 -13.01 -9.98 12.00
N THR A 78 -12.59 -11.22 12.26
CA THR A 78 -11.71 -11.58 13.39
C THR A 78 -10.39 -10.83 13.41
N TRP A 79 -9.96 -10.32 12.26
CA TRP A 79 -8.73 -9.54 12.11
C TRP A 79 -8.90 -8.10 12.60
N GLU A 80 -10.13 -7.58 12.68
CA GLU A 80 -10.43 -6.23 13.19
C GLU A 80 -9.58 -5.13 12.49
N GLY A 81 -9.21 -5.35 11.23
CA GLY A 81 -8.35 -4.46 10.42
C GLY A 81 -6.83 -4.65 10.63
N ARG A 82 -6.41 -5.74 11.29
CA ARG A 82 -5.01 -6.05 11.61
C ARG A 82 -4.60 -7.42 11.10
N ALA A 83 -3.34 -7.57 10.70
CA ALA A 83 -2.80 -8.86 10.32
C ALA A 83 -2.76 -9.83 11.52
N ASP A 84 -2.42 -11.10 11.27
CA ASP A 84 -2.40 -12.15 12.30
C ASP A 84 -1.47 -11.86 13.49
N ASP A 85 -0.51 -10.94 13.35
CA ASP A 85 0.32 -10.46 14.45
C ASP A 85 -0.44 -9.59 15.48
N GLY A 86 -1.69 -9.22 15.17
CA GLY A 86 -2.57 -8.40 16.00
C GLY A 86 -2.10 -6.95 16.17
N ARG A 87 -1.08 -6.52 15.42
CA ARG A 87 -0.42 -5.20 15.53
C ARG A 87 -0.45 -4.46 14.21
N SER A 88 0.01 -5.08 13.13
CA SER A 88 0.13 -4.46 11.82
C SER A 88 -1.25 -4.13 11.25
N LEU A 89 -1.51 -2.85 10.98
CA LEU A 89 -2.69 -2.46 10.23
C LEU A 89 -2.61 -3.02 8.81
N ILE A 90 -3.74 -3.48 8.29
CA ILE A 90 -3.81 -3.98 6.94
C ILE A 90 -4.15 -2.83 5.99
N TRP A 91 -3.25 -2.58 5.04
CA TRP A 91 -3.39 -1.49 4.08
C TRP A 91 -3.95 -1.96 2.75
N PHE A 92 -4.82 -1.13 2.18
CA PHE A 92 -5.49 -1.35 0.92
C PHE A 92 -5.14 -0.23 -0.04
N SER A 93 -4.93 -0.57 -1.31
CA SER A 93 -4.69 0.43 -2.34
C SER A 93 -5.99 0.97 -2.92
N CYS A 94 -5.98 2.25 -3.20
CA CYS A 94 -7.01 2.95 -3.93
C CYS A 94 -6.70 2.95 -5.42
N VAL A 95 -7.74 2.88 -6.25
CA VAL A 95 -7.63 3.03 -7.70
C VAL A 95 -8.14 4.40 -8.13
N VAL A 96 -7.45 5.01 -9.11
CA VAL A 96 -7.91 6.28 -9.69
C VAL A 96 -9.15 6.01 -10.54
N ASN A 97 -10.27 6.65 -10.21
CA ASN A 97 -11.48 6.62 -11.03
C ASN A 97 -11.47 7.72 -12.09
N ARG A 98 -11.01 8.91 -11.71
CA ARG A 98 -11.08 10.11 -12.54
C ARG A 98 -9.98 11.10 -12.18
N GLY A 99 -9.50 11.83 -13.18
CA GLY A 99 -8.47 12.85 -13.04
C GLY A 99 -7.09 12.32 -13.42
N ARG A 100 -6.11 13.21 -13.47
CA ARG A 100 -4.72 12.84 -13.75
C ARG A 100 -4.09 12.36 -12.46
N GLN A 101 -3.56 11.14 -12.45
CA GLN A 101 -2.81 10.61 -11.32
C GLN A 101 -1.59 11.50 -11.03
N VAL A 102 -1.57 12.11 -9.85
CA VAL A 102 -0.48 12.96 -9.33
C VAL A 102 0.22 12.32 -8.12
N ASP A 103 -0.35 11.24 -7.59
CA ASP A 103 0.20 10.43 -6.50
C ASP A 103 0.66 9.07 -7.04
N THR A 104 1.82 8.61 -6.61
CA THR A 104 2.36 7.29 -6.98
C THR A 104 1.48 6.19 -6.39
N THR A 105 1.15 6.30 -5.10
CA THR A 105 0.20 5.41 -4.43
C THR A 105 -0.77 6.23 -3.60
N VAL A 106 -2.01 5.74 -3.47
CA VAL A 106 -3.00 6.20 -2.49
C VAL A 106 -3.54 4.96 -1.80
N SER A 107 -3.54 4.97 -0.48
CA SER A 107 -3.88 3.80 0.32
C SER A 107 -4.59 4.20 1.61
N PHE A 108 -5.29 3.23 2.19
CA PHE A 108 -5.98 3.40 3.45
C PHE A 108 -5.87 2.14 4.30
N ALA A 109 -6.05 2.30 5.61
CA ALA A 109 -6.21 1.20 6.55
C ALA A 109 -7.26 1.58 7.59
N MET A 110 -7.98 0.59 8.09
CA MET A 110 -9.01 0.77 9.11
C MET A 110 -8.60 0.04 10.38
N ASP A 111 -8.63 0.73 11.51
CA ASP A 111 -8.42 0.15 12.83
C ASP A 111 -9.76 0.09 13.55
N TRP A 112 -10.35 -1.11 13.55
CA TRP A 112 -11.70 -1.27 14.08
C TRP A 112 -11.77 -1.03 15.58
N ARG A 113 -10.75 -1.50 16.32
CA ARG A 113 -10.68 -1.32 17.76
C ARG A 113 -10.64 0.15 18.16
N ALA A 114 -9.93 0.96 17.38
CA ALA A 114 -9.80 2.38 17.64
C ALA A 114 -10.88 3.22 16.95
N GLU A 115 -11.78 2.60 16.17
CA GLU A 115 -12.77 3.28 15.34
C GLU A 115 -12.12 4.38 14.48
N LYS A 116 -10.95 4.06 13.89
CA LYS A 116 -10.13 5.02 13.14
C LYS A 116 -9.87 4.56 11.72
N LEU A 117 -9.87 5.53 10.82
CA LEU A 117 -9.38 5.36 9.46
C LEU A 117 -8.05 6.09 9.32
N TYR A 118 -7.11 5.42 8.67
CA TYR A 118 -5.81 5.95 8.30
C TYR A 118 -5.73 6.05 6.78
N THR A 119 -5.04 7.07 6.31
CA THR A 119 -4.80 7.28 4.89
C THR A 119 -3.34 7.59 4.66
N ALA A 120 -2.81 7.13 3.53
CA ALA A 120 -1.46 7.42 3.08
C ALA A 120 -1.47 7.69 1.57
N HIS A 121 -0.64 8.62 1.12
CA HIS A 121 -0.27 8.71 -0.28
C HIS A 121 1.20 9.06 -0.43
N THR A 122 1.77 8.60 -1.55
CA THR A 122 3.16 8.84 -1.91
C THR A 122 3.22 9.62 -3.21
N TYR A 123 4.20 10.51 -3.35
CA TYR A 123 4.42 11.27 -4.58
C TYR A 123 5.86 11.78 -4.65
N VAL A 124 6.30 12.16 -5.83
CA VAL A 124 7.63 12.75 -6.03
C VAL A 124 7.51 14.26 -6.26
N CYS A 125 8.40 15.05 -5.65
CA CYS A 125 8.42 16.49 -5.85
C CYS A 125 8.85 16.88 -7.28
N THR A 126 8.08 17.77 -7.92
CA THR A 126 8.38 18.31 -9.26
C THR A 126 9.38 19.45 -9.27
N ASP A 127 9.46 20.22 -8.18
CA ASP A 127 10.07 21.54 -8.20
C ASP A 127 10.78 21.89 -6.88
N GLY A 128 11.48 23.03 -6.92
CA GLY A 128 12.15 23.62 -5.77
C GLY A 128 13.35 22.81 -5.27
N ALA A 129 13.73 23.06 -4.01
CA ALA A 129 14.88 22.43 -3.37
C ALA A 129 14.69 20.92 -3.12
N ARG A 130 13.48 20.39 -3.32
CA ARG A 130 13.12 18.99 -3.06
C ARG A 130 12.86 18.21 -4.33
N GLN A 131 13.09 18.77 -5.52
CA GLN A 131 12.84 18.10 -6.79
C GLN A 131 13.41 16.67 -6.80
N GLY A 132 12.59 15.70 -7.20
CA GLY A 132 12.94 14.28 -7.23
C GLY A 132 12.87 13.56 -5.88
N SER A 133 12.62 14.27 -4.77
CA SER A 133 12.50 13.64 -3.45
C SER A 133 11.15 12.95 -3.28
N PRO A 134 11.13 11.72 -2.74
CA PRO A 134 9.88 11.06 -2.39
C PRO A 134 9.27 11.70 -1.14
N ILE A 135 7.96 11.89 -1.19
CA ILE A 135 7.14 12.39 -0.10
C ILE A 135 6.13 11.32 0.29
N ILE A 136 5.92 11.19 1.60
CA ILE A 136 4.77 10.49 2.16
C ILE A 136 3.90 11.50 2.91
N ALA A 137 2.61 11.49 2.65
CA ALA A 137 1.66 12.18 3.51
C ALA A 137 0.70 11.17 4.14
N THR A 138 0.58 11.23 5.46
CA THR A 138 -0.33 10.38 6.22
C THR A 138 -1.36 11.21 6.95
N GLY A 139 -2.54 10.66 7.12
CA GLY A 139 -3.62 11.28 7.87
C GLY A 139 -4.42 10.22 8.62
N SER A 140 -5.21 10.68 9.57
CA SER A 140 -6.19 9.82 10.23
C SER A 140 -7.42 10.63 10.62
N ALA A 141 -8.54 9.94 10.75
CA ALA A 141 -9.74 10.48 11.36
C ALA A 141 -10.50 9.40 12.12
N ASN A 142 -11.21 9.84 13.15
CA ASN A 142 -12.17 8.97 13.83
C ASN A 142 -13.37 8.75 12.92
N LEU A 143 -13.85 7.51 12.88
CA LEU A 143 -15.04 7.14 12.16
C LEU A 143 -16.26 7.49 12.99
N ASP A 144 -17.20 8.21 12.39
CA ASP A 144 -18.49 8.49 13.03
C ASP A 144 -19.42 7.28 12.81
N LEU A 145 -19.36 6.34 13.76
CA LEU A 145 -20.06 5.06 13.74
C LEU A 145 -21.17 5.01 14.77
N GLU A 146 -22.26 4.33 14.42
CA GLU A 146 -23.26 3.84 15.35
C GLU A 146 -23.07 2.35 15.55
N CYS A 147 -22.60 1.96 16.72
CA CYS A 147 -22.25 0.58 17.03
C CYS A 147 -23.21 -0.06 18.03
N GLU A 148 -23.74 -1.23 17.68
CA GLU A 148 -24.33 -2.16 18.63
C GLU A 148 -23.22 -2.92 19.35
N ARG A 149 -23.38 -3.10 20.66
CA ARG A 149 -22.41 -3.79 21.52
C ARG A 149 -23.11 -4.91 22.28
N SER A 150 -22.47 -6.06 22.39
CA SER A 150 -22.99 -7.21 23.12
C SER A 150 -23.17 -6.93 24.62
N THR A 151 -22.39 -6.01 25.17
CA THR A 151 -22.46 -5.52 26.56
C THR A 151 -22.06 -4.04 26.63
N PRO A 152 -22.49 -3.28 27.66
CA PRO A 152 -22.04 -1.91 27.86
C PRO A 152 -20.50 -1.85 27.97
N GLY A 153 -19.85 -1.14 27.05
CA GLY A 153 -18.38 -1.07 26.96
C GLY A 153 -17.69 -2.27 26.28
N GLY A 154 -18.47 -3.28 25.83
CA GLY A 154 -17.98 -4.43 25.08
C GLY A 154 -17.57 -4.08 23.65
N ARG A 155 -17.00 -5.07 22.95
CA ARG A 155 -16.63 -4.92 21.52
C ARG A 155 -17.87 -4.67 20.66
N PRO A 156 -17.78 -3.79 19.65
CA PRO A 156 -18.85 -3.61 18.69
C PRO A 156 -19.11 -4.92 17.94
N THR A 157 -20.38 -5.33 17.86
CA THR A 157 -20.83 -6.52 17.10
C THR A 157 -21.40 -6.15 15.74
N ARG A 158 -21.82 -4.89 15.59
CA ARG A 158 -22.29 -4.32 14.34
C ARG A 158 -22.09 -2.82 14.41
N CYS A 159 -21.55 -2.18 13.38
CA CYS A 159 -21.70 -0.74 13.26
C CYS A 159 -22.12 -0.30 11.88
N ILE A 160 -22.83 0.82 11.85
CA ILE A 160 -23.22 1.52 10.64
C ILE A 160 -22.66 2.94 10.66
N THR A 161 -22.46 3.51 9.49
CA THR A 161 -21.90 4.86 9.33
C THR A 161 -22.98 5.90 9.61
N ARG A 162 -22.69 6.88 10.48
CA ARG A 162 -23.62 8.00 10.78
C ARG A 162 -23.48 9.12 9.78
N SER A 163 -22.24 9.51 9.51
CA SER A 163 -21.90 10.46 8.46
C SER A 163 -21.33 9.71 7.26
N ARG A 164 -21.83 10.03 6.06
CA ARG A 164 -21.24 9.54 4.79
C ARG A 164 -20.13 10.44 4.25
N GLN A 165 -19.78 11.49 4.99
CA GLN A 165 -18.71 12.41 4.65
C GLN A 165 -17.71 12.53 5.79
N LEU A 166 -16.43 12.42 5.46
CA LEU A 166 -15.33 12.56 6.41
C LEU A 166 -14.25 13.44 5.77
N THR A 167 -13.66 14.32 6.57
CA THR A 167 -12.52 15.13 6.13
C THR A 167 -11.28 14.65 6.85
N ILE A 168 -10.25 14.28 6.09
CA ILE A 168 -8.95 13.88 6.63
C ILE A 168 -7.91 14.92 6.22
N THR A 169 -7.12 15.39 7.18
CA THR A 169 -5.96 16.22 6.87
C THR A 169 -4.72 15.35 6.88
N THR A 170 -4.04 15.23 5.75
CA THR A 170 -2.76 14.52 5.65
C THR A 170 -1.60 15.48 5.85
N GLN A 171 -0.57 14.99 6.54
CA GLN A 171 0.64 15.73 6.87
C GLN A 171 1.79 15.20 6.02
N PRO A 172 2.23 15.94 4.99
CA PRO A 172 3.36 15.52 4.18
C PRO A 172 4.66 15.64 4.96
N LYS A 173 5.49 14.63 4.80
CA LYS A 173 6.85 14.58 5.32
C LYS A 173 7.76 14.07 4.23
N LEU A 174 8.97 14.61 4.18
CA LEU A 174 10.04 13.94 3.44
C LEU A 174 10.15 12.51 3.95
N ALA A 175 10.24 11.58 3.02
CA ALA A 175 10.81 10.27 3.28
C ALA A 175 12.08 10.47 4.13
N ALA A 176 12.11 9.90 5.35
CA ALA A 176 13.20 10.18 6.27
C ALA A 176 14.53 9.67 5.68
N ILE A 177 15.65 10.27 6.09
CA ILE A 177 17.00 9.85 5.69
C ILE A 177 17.74 9.23 6.89
N ASN A 178 17.17 9.33 8.10
CA ASN A 178 17.73 8.76 9.32
C ASN A 178 16.87 7.59 9.81
N THR A 179 17.34 6.40 9.47
CA THR A 179 16.70 5.11 9.65
C THR A 179 16.28 4.81 11.10
N CYS A 180 17.19 5.03 12.06
CA CYS A 180 16.99 4.59 13.44
C CYS A 180 16.05 5.48 14.26
N VAL A 181 15.98 6.76 13.91
CA VAL A 181 15.06 7.71 14.57
C VAL A 181 13.65 7.57 14.00
N ALA A 182 13.53 7.38 12.68
CA ALA A 182 12.23 7.18 12.03
C ALA A 182 11.56 5.86 12.47
N GLU A 183 12.32 4.76 12.54
CA GLU A 183 11.79 3.46 12.95
C GLU A 183 11.50 3.39 14.47
N SER A 184 12.33 4.01 15.32
CA SER A 184 12.02 4.07 16.77
C SER A 184 10.75 4.87 17.10
N THR A 185 10.32 5.77 16.20
CA THR A 185 9.05 6.50 16.31
C THR A 185 7.85 5.76 15.69
N GLY A 186 8.04 4.54 15.17
CA GLY A 186 6.96 3.58 14.95
C GLY A 186 6.31 3.58 13.57
N SER A 187 6.95 4.13 12.53
CA SER A 187 6.37 4.09 11.18
C SER A 187 7.42 3.84 10.11
N ALA A 188 7.59 2.58 9.70
CA ALA A 188 8.17 2.29 8.38
C ALA A 188 7.08 2.36 7.32
N SER A 189 7.51 2.54 6.08
CA SER A 189 6.61 2.68 4.96
C SER A 189 7.32 2.11 3.74
N TRP A 190 6.64 1.19 3.06
CA TRP A 190 7.20 0.52 1.90
C TRP A 190 6.31 0.75 0.68
N GLU A 191 6.93 1.15 -0.42
CA GLU A 191 6.32 1.07 -1.75
C GLU A 191 6.78 -0.23 -2.40
N VAL A 192 5.82 -1.07 -2.77
CA VAL A 192 6.04 -2.33 -3.49
C VAL A 192 5.74 -2.10 -4.95
N SER A 193 6.64 -2.51 -5.84
CA SER A 193 6.52 -2.31 -7.29
C SER A 193 7.03 -3.52 -8.07
N GLY A 194 6.63 -3.65 -9.34
CA GLY A 194 7.02 -4.79 -10.18
C GLY A 194 6.44 -6.13 -9.71
N TYR A 195 5.41 -6.10 -8.85
CA TYR A 195 4.75 -7.32 -8.40
C TYR A 195 3.86 -7.85 -9.52
N ILE A 196 4.14 -9.08 -9.98
CA ILE A 196 3.38 -9.73 -11.05
C ILE A 196 2.27 -10.59 -10.44
N SER A 197 1.01 -10.20 -10.64
CA SER A 197 -0.17 -10.98 -10.22
C SER A 197 -0.56 -11.99 -11.30
N ALA A 198 0.27 -12.99 -11.57
CA ALA A 198 -0.10 -14.06 -12.49
C ALA A 198 -1.07 -15.07 -11.84
N LEU A 199 -2.38 -14.85 -11.98
CA LEU A 199 -3.43 -15.79 -11.53
C LEU A 199 -4.05 -16.60 -12.68
N GLY A 200 -3.42 -16.58 -13.85
CA GLY A 200 -3.87 -17.30 -15.03
C GLY A 200 -3.56 -18.79 -15.06
N PRO A 201 -4.49 -19.67 -15.51
CA PRO A 201 -4.12 -21.02 -15.91
C PRO A 201 -3.08 -20.96 -17.04
N GLY A 202 -1.87 -21.47 -16.79
CA GLY A 202 -0.76 -21.48 -17.74
C GLY A 202 0.41 -20.53 -17.41
N SER A 203 0.31 -19.71 -16.36
CA SER A 203 1.47 -18.97 -15.85
C SER A 203 2.56 -19.94 -15.39
N ARG A 204 3.79 -19.77 -15.91
CA ARG A 204 4.96 -20.58 -15.50
C ARG A 204 5.64 -20.06 -14.24
N ALA A 205 5.34 -18.83 -13.82
CA ALA A 205 5.87 -18.24 -12.60
C ALA A 205 4.77 -18.19 -11.52
N PRO A 206 5.07 -18.57 -10.26
CA PRO A 206 4.18 -18.28 -9.15
C PRO A 206 3.95 -16.75 -9.07
N PRO A 207 2.71 -16.26 -8.92
CA PRO A 207 2.45 -14.84 -8.70
C PRO A 207 3.28 -14.32 -7.52
N GLY A 208 3.90 -13.16 -7.67
CA GLY A 208 4.71 -12.54 -6.61
C GLY A 208 6.08 -13.18 -6.36
N SER A 209 6.60 -14.00 -7.27
CA SER A 209 7.92 -14.64 -7.10
C SER A 209 9.08 -13.65 -7.04
N THR A 210 8.96 -12.49 -7.70
CA THR A 210 9.93 -11.40 -7.66
C THR A 210 9.25 -10.04 -7.69
N PHE A 211 9.75 -9.08 -6.91
CA PHE A 211 9.27 -7.69 -6.89
C PHE A 211 10.30 -6.78 -6.24
N HIS A 212 10.08 -5.47 -6.30
CA HIS A 212 10.95 -4.47 -5.67
C HIS A 212 10.24 -3.79 -4.50
N VAL A 213 10.98 -3.50 -3.45
CA VAL A 213 10.51 -2.73 -2.29
C VAL A 213 11.38 -1.51 -2.11
N LEU A 214 10.76 -0.33 -2.04
CA LEU A 214 11.40 0.91 -1.62
C LEU A 214 10.92 1.25 -0.20
N ASN A 215 11.83 1.22 0.77
CA ASN A 215 11.55 1.79 2.08
C ASN A 215 11.61 3.32 1.98
N LEU A 216 10.48 3.97 2.24
CA LEU A 216 10.31 5.41 2.20
C LEU A 216 10.79 6.11 3.47
N ALA A 217 11.20 5.38 4.51
CA ALA A 217 11.80 5.95 5.72
C ALA A 217 13.32 6.13 5.62
N ASP A 218 13.98 5.51 4.63
CA ASP A 218 15.43 5.61 4.44
C ASP A 218 15.88 5.63 2.97
N GLY A 219 14.98 5.41 2.03
CA GLY A 219 15.27 5.34 0.61
C GLY A 219 15.89 4.01 0.16
N THR A 220 16.04 3.03 1.05
CA THR A 220 16.63 1.73 0.73
C THR A 220 15.73 0.98 -0.22
N LYS A 221 16.31 0.55 -1.34
CA LYS A 221 15.65 -0.32 -2.33
C LYS A 221 16.06 -1.75 -2.08
N PHE A 222 15.11 -2.67 -2.21
CA PHE A 222 15.33 -4.10 -2.08
C PHE A 222 14.75 -4.82 -3.29
N ASP A 223 15.47 -5.84 -3.75
CA ASP A 223 14.99 -6.83 -4.71
C ASP A 223 14.53 -8.05 -3.92
N CYS A 224 13.23 -8.34 -3.95
CA CYS A 224 12.61 -9.44 -3.24
C CYS A 224 12.42 -10.64 -4.17
N ALA A 225 12.73 -11.82 -3.66
CA ALA A 225 12.46 -13.08 -4.34
C ALA A 225 11.94 -14.14 -3.35
N ALA A 226 11.02 -14.98 -3.83
CA ALA A 226 10.56 -16.13 -3.06
C ALA A 226 11.74 -17.07 -2.75
N SER A 227 11.89 -17.45 -1.49
CA SER A 227 12.93 -18.39 -1.04
C SER A 227 12.48 -19.83 -1.19
N GLU A 228 11.17 -20.06 -1.20
CA GLU A 228 10.54 -21.37 -1.21
C GLU A 228 9.37 -21.41 -2.20
N ALA A 229 8.95 -22.63 -2.55
CA ALA A 229 7.70 -22.82 -3.27
C ALA A 229 6.51 -22.48 -2.35
N ILE A 230 5.35 -22.21 -2.96
CA ILE A 230 4.10 -22.02 -2.22
C ILE A 230 3.82 -23.27 -1.37
N GLN A 231 3.60 -23.06 -0.08
CA GLN A 231 3.28 -24.09 0.90
C GLN A 231 1.85 -24.62 0.70
N GLU A 232 1.51 -25.75 1.33
CA GLU A 232 0.18 -26.38 1.17
C GLU A 232 -0.97 -25.49 1.65
N ASP A 233 -0.69 -24.59 2.60
CA ASP A 233 -1.63 -23.59 3.12
C ASP A 233 -1.77 -22.35 2.21
N GLY A 234 -1.13 -22.34 1.04
CA GLY A 234 -1.19 -21.23 0.10
C GLY A 234 -0.25 -20.06 0.42
N THR A 235 0.58 -20.18 1.47
CA THR A 235 1.55 -19.14 1.84
C THR A 235 2.88 -19.31 1.11
N MET A 236 3.58 -18.20 0.89
CA MET A 236 4.90 -18.17 0.27
C MET A 236 5.80 -17.21 1.03
N GLN A 237 7.02 -17.65 1.34
CA GLN A 237 8.01 -16.82 2.02
C GLN A 237 9.16 -16.43 1.09
N GLY A 238 9.80 -15.32 1.40
CA GLY A 238 10.97 -14.88 0.67
C GLY A 238 11.81 -13.83 1.38
N HIS A 239 12.92 -13.50 0.74
CA HIS A 239 13.92 -12.57 1.24
C HIS A 239 14.16 -11.47 0.22
N CYS A 240 14.56 -10.30 0.73
CA CYS A 240 14.87 -9.16 -0.11
C CYS A 240 16.31 -8.72 0.10
N THR A 241 17.04 -8.56 -1.01
CA THR A 241 18.43 -8.11 -1.01
C THR A 241 18.50 -6.61 -1.31
N PRO A 242 19.20 -5.81 -0.50
CA PRO A 242 19.36 -4.38 -0.76
C PRO A 242 20.07 -4.11 -2.09
N VAL A 243 19.61 -3.09 -2.82
CA VAL A 243 20.15 -2.67 -4.12
C VAL A 243 21.08 -1.47 -3.94
N GLY A 244 22.17 -1.44 -4.70
CA GLY A 244 22.99 -0.23 -4.86
C GLY A 244 23.98 0.06 -3.72
N GLY A 245 24.31 -0.91 -2.87
CA GLY A 245 25.39 -0.77 -1.88
C GLY A 245 25.11 0.20 -0.72
N ALA A 246 23.91 0.77 -0.64
CA ALA A 246 23.42 1.52 0.53
C ALA A 246 23.07 0.59 1.71
N ALA A 247 23.32 -0.71 1.59
CA ALA A 247 23.39 -1.61 2.71
C ALA A 247 24.61 -1.23 3.57
N GLY A 248 24.40 -0.39 4.59
CA GLY A 248 25.01 -0.74 5.86
C GLY A 248 24.64 -2.21 6.12
N ASN A 249 25.62 -3.07 6.40
CA ASN A 249 25.48 -4.53 6.58
C ASN A 249 24.52 -4.97 7.72
N SER A 250 23.53 -4.15 8.08
CA SER A 250 22.67 -4.31 9.23
C SER A 250 21.18 -4.27 8.95
N THR A 251 20.73 -4.20 7.69
CA THR A 251 19.30 -4.27 7.34
C THR A 251 18.95 -5.56 6.60
N THR A 252 17.96 -6.28 7.10
CA THR A 252 17.37 -7.45 6.44
C THR A 252 15.88 -7.20 6.23
N LEU A 253 15.35 -7.60 5.08
CA LEU A 253 13.92 -7.53 4.78
C LEU A 253 13.46 -8.91 4.31
N THR A 254 12.37 -9.38 4.90
CA THR A 254 11.70 -10.62 4.50
C THR A 254 10.24 -10.35 4.19
N PHE A 255 9.62 -11.26 3.45
CA PHE A 255 8.20 -11.19 3.16
C PHE A 255 7.52 -12.56 3.33
N SER A 256 6.24 -12.50 3.66
CA SER A 256 5.28 -13.59 3.54
C SER A 256 4.14 -13.11 2.65
N PHE A 257 3.67 -13.98 1.75
CA PHE A 257 2.52 -13.73 0.92
C PHE A 257 1.51 -14.87 1.09
N ASP A 258 0.32 -14.53 1.58
CA ASP A 258 -0.83 -15.42 1.60
C ASP A 258 -1.61 -15.23 0.29
N ARG A 259 -1.66 -16.28 -0.53
CA ARG A 259 -2.33 -16.23 -1.83
C ARG A 259 -3.85 -16.23 -1.71
N GLU A 260 -4.41 -16.89 -0.70
CA GLU A 260 -5.86 -17.03 -0.57
C GLU A 260 -6.50 -15.68 -0.27
N VAL A 261 -5.92 -14.94 0.68
CA VAL A 261 -6.39 -13.59 1.00
C VAL A 261 -5.64 -12.50 0.24
N ARG A 262 -4.58 -12.83 -0.51
CA ARG A 262 -3.77 -11.85 -1.29
C ARG A 262 -3.12 -10.78 -0.40
N LEU A 263 -2.67 -11.20 0.77
CA LEU A 263 -2.03 -10.35 1.77
C LEU A 263 -0.52 -10.55 1.72
N ILE A 264 0.24 -9.46 1.57
CA ILE A 264 1.68 -9.47 1.79
C ILE A 264 2.00 -8.88 3.16
N THR A 265 2.87 -9.55 3.89
CA THR A 265 3.46 -9.06 5.15
C THR A 265 4.95 -8.85 4.93
N LEU A 266 5.44 -7.66 5.25
CA LEU A 266 6.86 -7.28 5.20
C LEU A 266 7.41 -7.18 6.62
N SER A 267 8.62 -7.68 6.82
CA SER A 267 9.34 -7.58 8.09
C SER A 267 10.77 -7.13 7.84
N GLN A 268 11.10 -5.92 8.25
CA GLN A 268 12.44 -5.37 8.17
C GLN A 268 13.09 -5.38 9.55
N ALA A 269 14.31 -5.91 9.67
CA ALA A 269 15.12 -5.77 10.87
C ALA A 269 16.33 -4.91 10.56
N GLN A 270 16.54 -3.86 11.36
CA GLN A 270 17.64 -2.92 11.20
C GLN A 270 18.45 -2.79 12.49
N ALA A 271 19.76 -3.05 12.41
CA ALA A 271 20.64 -2.76 13.54
C ALA A 271 20.98 -1.26 13.56
N CYS A 272 20.72 -0.65 14.71
CA CYS A 272 20.91 0.77 14.94
C CYS A 272 22.16 1.04 15.79
N PRO A 273 23.03 1.99 15.40
CA PRO A 273 24.18 2.35 16.21
C PRO A 273 23.75 2.79 17.61
N GLY A 274 24.27 2.11 18.63
CA GLY A 274 23.95 2.40 20.04
C GLY A 274 22.71 1.69 20.58
N SER A 275 21.95 0.94 19.76
CA SER A 275 20.95 -0.02 20.27
C SER A 275 21.62 -1.38 20.49
N GLY A 276 21.34 -2.02 21.63
CA GLY A 276 21.82 -3.36 21.93
C GLY A 276 21.13 -4.47 21.13
N SER A 277 20.03 -4.14 20.44
CA SER A 277 19.21 -5.03 19.63
C SER A 277 18.78 -4.34 18.32
N PRO A 278 18.54 -5.10 17.24
CA PRO A 278 17.91 -4.59 16.03
C PRO A 278 16.49 -4.08 16.32
N ILE A 279 16.08 -3.01 15.64
CA ILE A 279 14.69 -2.59 15.56
C ILE A 279 14.04 -3.43 14.46
N THR A 280 12.92 -4.08 14.77
CA THR A 280 12.14 -4.83 13.78
C THR A 280 10.89 -4.03 13.47
N THR A 281 10.60 -3.84 12.19
CA THR A 281 9.41 -3.16 11.71
C THR A 281 8.60 -4.10 10.84
N ARG A 282 7.30 -4.22 11.11
CA ARG A 282 6.39 -5.11 10.39
C ARG A 282 5.23 -4.35 9.80
N GLY A 283 4.77 -4.73 8.63
CA GLY A 283 3.58 -4.16 8.01
C GLY A 283 2.90 -5.15 7.08
N ALA A 284 1.60 -4.90 6.84
CA ALA A 284 0.79 -5.75 5.99
C ALA A 284 -0.02 -4.93 4.98
N GLY A 285 -0.21 -5.46 3.79
CA GLY A 285 -1.02 -4.82 2.75
C GLY A 285 -1.57 -5.81 1.75
N TYR A 286 -2.74 -5.51 1.19
CA TYR A 286 -3.33 -6.30 0.12
C TYR A 286 -2.63 -5.99 -1.20
N VAL A 287 -2.32 -7.05 -1.93
CA VAL A 287 -1.85 -6.96 -3.31
C VAL A 287 -3.06 -6.66 -4.20
N PRO A 288 -3.07 -5.55 -4.97
CA PRO A 288 -4.19 -5.22 -5.86
C PRO A 288 -4.47 -6.35 -6.86
N ALA A 289 -5.73 -6.73 -7.06
CA ALA A 289 -6.16 -7.55 -8.20
C ALA A 289 -6.67 -6.59 -9.24
N PHE A 290 -5.95 -6.43 -10.34
CA PHE A 290 -6.51 -5.75 -11.48
C PHE A 290 -7.31 -6.78 -12.30
N PRO A 291 -8.65 -6.63 -12.42
CA PRO A 291 -9.39 -7.46 -13.34
C PRO A 291 -8.94 -7.11 -14.76
N CYS A 292 -8.40 -8.10 -15.47
CA CYS A 292 -8.10 -8.03 -16.89
C CYS A 292 -9.33 -7.61 -17.70
N LEU A 293 -9.45 -6.34 -18.08
CA LEU A 293 -10.54 -5.86 -18.93
C LEU A 293 -10.23 -5.91 -20.43
N SER A 294 -9.08 -6.46 -20.84
CA SER A 294 -8.75 -6.66 -22.25
C SER A 294 -8.89 -8.12 -22.68
N ASN A 295 -10.04 -8.46 -23.28
CA ASN A 295 -10.24 -9.63 -24.14
C ASN A 295 -9.86 -11.01 -23.58
N PHE A 296 -10.50 -11.47 -22.48
CA PHE A 296 -10.50 -12.89 -22.06
C PHE A 296 -9.14 -13.63 -22.13
N SER A 297 -8.02 -12.91 -21.98
CA SER A 297 -6.71 -13.52 -21.95
C SER A 297 -6.48 -14.01 -20.52
N PRO A 298 -6.24 -15.31 -20.31
CA PRO A 298 -6.01 -15.84 -18.97
C PRO A 298 -4.70 -15.32 -18.36
N THR A 299 -3.81 -14.71 -19.14
CA THR A 299 -2.50 -14.22 -18.68
C THR A 299 -2.45 -12.69 -18.77
N CYS A 300 -2.83 -12.00 -17.71
CA CYS A 300 -2.36 -10.62 -17.50
C CYS A 300 -1.26 -10.63 -16.46
N GLU A 301 -0.11 -10.13 -16.88
CA GLU A 301 0.98 -9.74 -16.01
C GLU A 301 0.89 -8.22 -15.92
N GLU A 302 0.05 -7.70 -15.03
CA GLU A 302 0.11 -6.27 -14.70
C GLU A 302 1.03 -6.09 -13.49
N GLU A 303 2.03 -5.23 -13.65
CA GLU A 303 2.90 -4.80 -12.56
C GLU A 303 2.09 -3.92 -11.61
N ALA A 304 1.82 -4.43 -10.41
CA ALA A 304 1.17 -3.66 -9.36
C ALA A 304 2.18 -2.79 -8.63
N VAL A 305 1.80 -1.53 -8.39
CA VAL A 305 2.46 -0.65 -7.41
C VAL A 305 1.48 -0.40 -6.26
N PHE A 306 1.91 -0.68 -5.04
CA PHE A 306 1.07 -0.53 -3.85
C PHE A 306 1.90 -0.19 -2.61
N TRP A 307 1.23 0.22 -1.55
CA TRP A 307 1.86 0.71 -0.33
C TRP A 307 1.60 -0.22 0.85
N VAL A 308 2.61 -0.42 1.69
CA VAL A 308 2.54 -1.18 2.94
C VAL A 308 3.06 -0.33 4.09
N GLY A 309 2.24 -0.17 5.12
CA GLY A 309 2.57 0.59 6.31
C GLY A 309 3.11 -0.30 7.40
N GLY A 310 4.25 0.08 7.96
CA GLY A 310 4.92 -0.65 9.02
C GLY A 310 4.77 0.00 10.38
N GLN A 311 4.72 -0.82 11.43
CA GLN A 311 4.87 -0.42 12.82
C GLN A 311 6.10 -1.08 13.43
N ALA A 312 6.86 -0.31 14.21
CA ALA A 312 8.05 -0.83 14.87
C ALA A 312 7.67 -1.67 16.09
N GLU A 313 8.30 -2.83 16.19
CA GLU A 313 8.28 -3.69 17.36
C GLU A 313 9.48 -3.33 18.22
N GLN A 314 9.24 -2.75 19.40
CA GLN A 314 10.26 -2.70 20.43
C GLN A 314 10.33 -4.08 21.09
N ALA A 315 11.52 -4.68 21.07
CA ALA A 315 11.85 -5.94 21.76
C ALA A 315 11.93 -5.73 23.28
#